data_AF-A0A519QVC1-F1
#
_entry.id   AF-A0A519QVC1-F1
#
_cell.length_a   1.000
_cell.length_b   1.000
_cell.length_c   1.000
_cell.angle_alpha   90.00
_cell.angle_beta   90.00
_cell.angle_gamma   90.00
#
_symmetry.space_group_name_H-M   'P 1'
#
loop_
_entity.id
_entity.type
_entity.pdbx_description
1 polymer ?
#
loop_
_entity_poly.entity_id
_entity_poly.type
_entity_poly.pdbx_seq_one_letter_code
_entity_poly.pdbx_strand_id
1 'polypeptide(L)'
;MTKTKNIFIGGLTITTITVLTMGIFKLFGQDKHKDDPYWEFDKTAHYRPKLNKGEFFRLTGFDFGWFVLEPISNFIKDRDGEITKGKSLSYGQMALYYWWYVDAQVTNGGFVQFYFNDYGHYVPTIIKSLEHIGDKKMADLIQRADNIYQKNKKLIDKAREKDLFDSDLYERLEELSELDSEYYKLNEKTMTRLEKYIRKNPNEFCLDEEGKEFDMKYSGECKTYHKNNQVKELFNLDKGVITGTFKSFYESGKPKEVIQYLNGEQTGEREEYFENGNKKYTVTKLTDKRQFEHYWYHENGNPKKLEHKLIDKDERIGTYKEWYENGQLAETGTYISNYERNGEWLEFHEDGKKKLEAEFKNGDFLIHNCWLESGEQTLKNGTGVYIYDYSGWEGHIDHNEQEYKNYKRHGKQYTYTNGVLSLYQEMEGGKENGITRNYYKNGKLKEEKVYKDGKEISKKEFPMFEKPFVVTEIVCEMENDWLTNRDLKTADKYPVSTNFKQIATNFKAPLSLFEGYPQDYDLSYTYFVSVDENGNVIKKEFSVADNGRIAQEVEEAIQSLKFVPATKDDKKVQSYTFVKFKFRLDEK
;
A
#
# COMPACT_ATOMS: atom_id res chain seq x y z
N MET A 1 -63.00 46.64 39.69
CA MET A 1 -63.83 45.57 40.32
C MET A 1 -62.96 44.87 41.37
N THR A 2 -63.41 44.93 42.63
CA THR A 2 -63.17 44.00 43.77
C THR A 2 -61.79 43.31 43.91
N LYS A 3 -60.93 43.67 44.87
CA LYS A 3 -60.91 43.36 46.32
C LYS A 3 -60.77 41.87 46.70
N THR A 4 -59.59 41.55 47.26
CA THR A 4 -59.33 40.83 48.54
C THR A 4 -59.86 39.40 48.75
N LYS A 5 -58.98 38.45 49.10
CA LYS A 5 -58.85 37.86 50.47
C LYS A 5 -57.96 36.61 50.52
N ASN A 6 -57.11 36.60 51.55
CA ASN A 6 -56.41 35.45 52.11
C ASN A 6 -57.35 34.59 53.01
N ILE A 7 -56.80 33.43 53.39
CA ILE A 7 -57.02 32.60 54.59
C ILE A 7 -57.87 31.32 54.32
N PHE A 8 -57.26 30.12 54.21
CA PHE A 8 -56.88 29.13 55.28
C PHE A 8 -58.13 28.52 55.96
N ILE A 9 -58.27 27.22 56.30
CA ILE A 9 -57.36 26.17 56.79
C ILE A 9 -58.03 24.80 56.53
N GLY A 10 -57.25 23.72 56.35
CA GLY A 10 -57.66 22.42 56.90
C GLY A 10 -57.23 21.16 56.16
N GLY A 11 -56.13 20.53 56.61
CA GLY A 11 -55.98 19.08 56.47
C GLY A 11 -54.58 18.53 56.24
N LEU A 12 -53.96 18.04 57.32
CA LEU A 12 -52.83 17.12 57.43
C LEU A 12 -51.38 17.65 57.24
N THR A 13 -50.77 17.95 58.40
CA THR A 13 -49.42 17.55 58.89
C THR A 13 -48.61 16.67 57.93
N ILE A 14 -47.57 17.21 57.27
CA ILE A 14 -46.16 17.32 57.69
C ILE A 14 -45.53 15.99 58.13
N THR A 15 -44.81 15.37 57.19
CA THR A 15 -43.48 14.80 57.46
C THR A 15 -42.54 15.28 56.38
N THR A 16 -41.61 16.14 56.77
CA THR A 16 -40.42 16.53 56.00
C THR A 16 -39.62 15.28 55.68
N ILE A 17 -39.52 14.91 54.40
CA ILE A 17 -38.53 13.93 53.94
C ILE A 17 -37.29 14.71 53.51
N THR A 18 -36.46 14.99 54.51
CA THR A 18 -35.01 15.10 54.34
C THR A 18 -34.50 13.68 54.12
N VAL A 19 -34.07 13.33 52.91
CA VAL A 19 -33.32 12.08 52.62
C VAL A 19 -32.07 12.50 51.85
N LEU A 20 -31.04 12.84 52.61
CA LEU A 20 -29.84 12.02 52.83
C LEU A 20 -28.86 12.09 51.66
N THR A 21 -27.95 13.06 51.77
CA THR A 21 -26.53 12.78 51.65
C THR A 21 -26.18 11.58 52.57
N MET A 22 -26.01 10.40 51.99
CA MET A 22 -25.23 9.31 52.57
C MET A 22 -24.54 8.58 51.44
N GLY A 23 -23.25 8.36 51.63
CA GLY A 23 -22.40 7.75 50.64
C GLY A 23 -22.79 6.31 50.35
N ILE A 24 -22.60 5.93 49.10
CA ILE A 24 -22.19 4.57 48.76
C ILE A 24 -20.68 4.65 48.51
N PHE A 25 -19.95 4.80 49.62
CA PHE A 25 -18.64 4.21 49.73
C PHE A 25 -18.84 2.69 49.87
N LYS A 26 -18.02 1.92 49.15
CA LYS A 26 -17.81 0.47 49.29
C LYS A 26 -18.89 -0.44 48.66
N LEU A 27 -18.66 -0.79 47.40
CA LEU A 27 -18.63 -2.20 47.00
C LEU A 27 -17.25 -2.44 46.38
N PHE A 28 -16.32 -2.72 47.29
CA PHE A 28 -14.97 -3.11 46.98
C PHE A 28 -14.96 -4.47 46.27
N GLY A 29 -14.64 -4.45 44.98
CA GLY A 29 -13.62 -5.37 44.48
C GLY A 29 -12.28 -4.86 44.98
N GLN A 30 -11.94 -5.22 46.23
CA GLN A 30 -10.63 -4.98 46.80
C GLN A 30 -9.67 -6.00 46.18
N ASP A 31 -9.08 -5.63 45.06
CA ASP A 31 -7.65 -5.84 44.83
C ASP A 31 -7.12 -4.53 44.24
N LYS A 32 -6.93 -3.54 45.12
CA LYS A 32 -6.03 -2.43 44.82
C LYS A 32 -4.66 -3.07 44.56
N HIS A 33 -4.13 -2.97 43.35
CA HIS A 33 -2.70 -3.09 43.10
C HIS A 33 -1.98 -2.14 44.08
N LYS A 34 -1.53 -2.69 45.21
CA LYS A 34 -1.17 -1.86 46.37
C LYS A 34 0.25 -1.34 46.31
N ASP A 35 1.05 -1.79 45.34
CA ASP A 35 2.27 -1.15 44.90
C ASP A 35 2.37 -1.37 43.38
N ASP A 36 2.45 -0.29 42.60
CA ASP A 36 2.72 -0.34 41.17
C ASP A 36 4.22 -0.07 40.99
N PRO A 37 5.06 -1.12 40.91
CA PRO A 37 6.51 -0.97 41.00
C PRO A 37 7.10 -0.23 39.80
N TYR A 38 6.32 -0.06 38.73
CA TYR A 38 6.72 0.61 37.49
C TYR A 38 6.37 2.10 37.49
N TRP A 39 5.60 2.59 38.47
CA TRP A 39 5.19 4.00 38.60
C TRP A 39 5.95 4.73 39.72
N GLU A 40 7.27 4.72 39.64
CA GLU A 40 8.16 5.42 40.57
C GLU A 40 9.26 6.12 39.78
N PHE A 41 9.56 7.38 40.10
CA PHE A 41 10.59 8.16 39.41
C PHE A 41 11.56 8.79 40.42
N ASP A 42 12.81 8.33 40.39
CA ASP A 42 13.93 8.93 41.11
C ASP A 42 14.63 9.97 40.23
N LYS A 43 14.33 11.25 40.51
CA LYS A 43 14.91 12.39 39.79
C LYS A 43 16.44 12.45 39.85
N THR A 44 17.07 11.86 40.88
CA THR A 44 18.53 11.88 41.03
C THR A 44 19.22 10.88 40.11
N ALA A 45 18.49 9.85 39.68
CA ALA A 45 18.96 8.80 38.78
C ALA A 45 18.35 8.91 37.36
N HIS A 46 17.78 10.07 37.00
CA HIS A 46 17.07 10.26 35.74
C HIS A 46 17.94 9.97 34.51
N TYR A 47 17.55 8.96 33.74
CA TYR A 47 18.21 8.58 32.51
C TYR A 47 17.73 9.44 31.34
N ARG A 48 18.64 10.21 30.75
CA ARG A 48 18.39 11.05 29.57
C ARG A 48 19.39 10.68 28.47
N PRO A 49 19.00 9.86 27.48
CA PRO A 49 19.88 9.54 26.36
C PRO A 49 20.24 10.79 25.55
N LYS A 50 21.41 10.75 24.90
CA LYS A 50 21.83 11.77 23.94
C LYS A 50 21.21 11.48 22.59
N LEU A 51 20.48 12.45 22.04
CA LEU A 51 19.79 12.34 20.76
C LEU A 51 20.34 13.38 19.78
N ASN A 52 20.43 13.01 18.50
CA ASN A 52 20.84 13.92 17.43
C ASN A 52 19.77 15.00 17.19
N LYS A 53 20.17 16.27 17.24
CA LYS A 53 19.31 17.43 16.95
C LYS A 53 18.61 17.34 15.60
N GLY A 54 19.34 16.94 14.55
CA GLY A 54 18.79 16.80 13.20
C GLY A 54 17.59 15.86 13.16
N GLU A 55 17.77 14.62 13.63
CA GLU A 55 16.68 13.63 13.68
C GLU A 55 15.53 14.10 14.60
N PHE A 56 15.84 14.72 15.74
CA PHE A 56 14.83 15.22 16.66
C PHE A 56 13.87 16.25 16.03
N PHE A 57 14.41 17.22 15.27
CA PHE A 57 13.58 18.24 14.61
C PHE A 57 12.94 17.76 13.31
N ARG A 58 13.49 16.73 12.66
CA ARG A 58 13.07 16.27 11.33
C ARG A 58 12.05 15.13 11.37
N LEU A 59 12.26 14.13 12.23
CA LEU A 59 11.39 12.96 12.32
C LEU A 59 10.03 13.35 12.90
N THR A 60 8.97 12.64 12.53
CA THR A 60 7.60 12.81 13.04
C THR A 60 6.92 11.46 13.23
N GLY A 61 5.83 11.40 13.98
CA GLY A 61 5.02 10.20 14.16
C GLY A 61 5.78 9.05 14.80
N PHE A 62 5.57 7.83 14.28
CA PHE A 62 6.18 6.61 14.80
C PHE A 62 7.71 6.60 14.65
N ASP A 63 8.27 7.16 13.59
CA ASP A 63 9.73 7.27 13.42
C ASP A 63 10.36 8.13 14.53
N PHE A 64 9.71 9.24 14.87
CA PHE A 64 10.13 10.08 16.00
C PHE A 64 9.96 9.36 17.34
N GLY A 65 8.82 8.68 17.53
CA GLY A 65 8.54 7.89 18.72
C GLY A 65 9.61 6.82 18.96
N TRP A 66 9.94 6.05 17.92
CA TRP A 66 10.98 5.03 17.97
C TRP A 66 12.36 5.63 18.21
N PHE A 67 12.72 6.73 17.53
CA PHE A 67 13.99 7.42 17.73
C PHE A 67 14.23 7.83 19.18
N VAL A 68 13.18 8.29 19.88
CA VAL A 68 13.26 8.64 21.30
C VAL A 68 13.24 7.38 22.20
N LEU A 69 12.45 6.38 21.84
CA LEU A 69 12.25 5.16 22.62
C LEU A 69 13.45 4.22 22.58
N GLU A 70 14.06 4.00 21.42
CA GLU A 70 15.12 3.01 21.21
C GLU A 70 16.25 3.07 22.26
N PRO A 71 16.87 4.23 22.56
CA PRO A 71 17.91 4.29 23.58
C PRO A 71 17.39 4.13 25.02
N ILE A 72 16.10 4.38 25.28
CA ILE A 72 15.43 4.06 26.55
C ILE A 72 15.28 2.55 26.66
N SER A 73 14.76 1.90 25.63
CA SER A 73 14.61 0.45 25.56
C SER A 73 15.93 -0.28 25.69
N ASN A 74 17.01 0.21 25.05
CA ASN A 74 18.34 -0.35 25.18
C ASN A 74 18.93 -0.21 26.60
N PHE A 75 18.60 0.88 27.31
CA PHE A 75 19.03 1.09 28.69
C PHE A 75 18.32 0.15 29.66
N ILE A 76 16.99 0.02 29.51
CA ILE A 76 16.16 -0.89 30.31
C ILE A 76 16.50 -2.35 30.01
N LYS A 77 16.58 -2.72 28.72
CA LYS A 77 16.99 -4.02 28.15
C LYS A 77 15.99 -5.17 28.32
N ASP A 78 15.47 -5.39 29.52
CA ASP A 78 14.64 -6.55 29.85
C ASP A 78 13.74 -6.29 31.08
N ARG A 79 12.92 -7.29 31.45
CA ARG A 79 11.98 -7.22 32.59
C ARG A 79 12.68 -6.97 33.93
N ASP A 80 13.87 -7.54 34.15
CA ASP A 80 14.66 -7.27 35.36
C ASP A 80 15.15 -5.82 35.37
N GLY A 81 15.52 -5.30 34.20
CA GLY A 81 15.81 -3.91 33.96
C GLY A 81 14.65 -2.97 34.27
N GLU A 82 13.40 -3.35 33.97
CA GLU A 82 12.23 -2.51 34.28
C GLU A 82 12.05 -2.32 35.78
N ILE A 83 12.39 -3.33 36.59
CA ILE A 83 12.35 -3.23 38.06
C ILE A 83 13.56 -2.45 38.59
N THR A 84 14.76 -2.77 38.10
CA THR A 84 16.02 -2.24 38.66
C THR A 84 16.36 -0.84 38.16
N LYS A 85 15.99 -0.51 36.93
CA LYS A 85 16.31 0.76 36.24
C LYS A 85 15.08 1.57 35.87
N GLY A 86 13.86 1.01 35.92
CA GLY A 86 12.64 1.74 35.57
C GLY A 86 12.44 3.02 36.36
N LYS A 87 12.94 3.09 37.60
CA LYS A 87 12.94 4.29 38.45
C LYS A 87 13.74 5.46 37.89
N SER A 88 14.65 5.19 36.95
CA SER A 88 15.39 6.22 36.22
C SER A 88 14.57 6.86 35.09
N LEU A 89 13.38 6.35 34.78
CA LEU A 89 12.51 6.92 33.74
C LEU A 89 11.59 7.98 34.33
N SER A 90 11.43 9.10 33.62
CA SER A 90 10.40 10.08 33.94
C SER A 90 8.99 9.53 33.65
N TYR A 91 7.96 10.20 34.17
CA TYR A 91 6.58 9.81 33.89
C TYR A 91 6.21 9.93 32.40
N GLY A 92 6.76 10.91 31.68
CA GLY A 92 6.64 11.00 30.23
C GLY A 92 7.37 9.87 29.49
N GLN A 93 8.59 9.51 29.92
CA GLN A 93 9.32 8.38 29.35
C GLN A 93 8.59 7.06 29.56
N MET A 94 7.99 6.85 30.75
CA MET A 94 7.12 5.70 31.03
C MET A 94 5.92 5.66 30.09
N ALA A 95 5.32 6.81 29.77
CA ALA A 95 4.20 6.88 28.84
C ALA A 95 4.59 6.37 27.45
N LEU A 96 5.73 6.81 26.92
CA LEU A 96 6.23 6.33 25.63
C LEU A 96 6.60 4.83 25.70
N TYR A 97 7.36 4.43 26.73
CA TYR A 97 7.91 3.09 26.88
C TYR A 97 6.81 2.02 27.04
N TYR A 98 5.90 2.19 28.01
CA TYR A 98 4.89 1.17 28.29
C TYR A 98 3.72 1.19 27.30
N TRP A 99 3.37 2.35 26.72
CA TRP A 99 2.38 2.37 25.65
C TRP A 99 2.87 1.64 24.40
N TRP A 100 4.18 1.63 24.13
CA TRP A 100 4.74 0.89 22.98
C TRP A 100 4.52 -0.62 23.07
N TYR A 101 4.40 -1.19 24.28
CA TYR A 101 3.98 -2.59 24.44
C TYR A 101 2.53 -2.81 24.04
N VAL A 102 1.64 -1.85 24.34
CA VAL A 102 0.26 -1.91 23.86
C VAL A 102 0.25 -1.89 22.34
N ASP A 103 0.95 -0.93 21.75
CA ASP A 103 1.10 -0.81 20.29
C ASP A 103 1.56 -2.12 19.66
N ALA A 104 2.75 -2.59 20.04
CA ALA A 104 3.35 -3.78 19.46
C ALA A 104 2.50 -5.05 19.59
N GLN A 105 1.72 -5.20 20.67
CA GLN A 105 0.89 -6.39 20.87
C GLN A 105 -0.47 -6.26 20.18
N VAL A 106 -1.13 -5.10 20.30
CA VAL A 106 -2.48 -4.91 19.78
C VAL A 106 -2.47 -4.81 18.26
N THR A 107 -1.45 -4.20 17.64
CA THR A 107 -1.33 -4.18 16.18
C THR A 107 -0.98 -5.53 15.58
N ASN A 108 -0.49 -6.48 16.39
CA ASN A 108 -0.10 -7.81 15.93
C ASN A 108 -1.20 -8.86 16.16
N GLY A 109 -1.88 -8.84 17.31
CA GLY A 109 -2.94 -9.81 17.62
C GLY A 109 -4.01 -9.31 18.58
N GLY A 110 -4.21 -8.00 18.66
CA GLY A 110 -5.26 -7.38 19.46
C GLY A 110 -4.98 -7.40 20.97
N PHE A 111 -5.96 -6.92 21.74
CA PHE A 111 -5.90 -6.96 23.20
C PHE A 111 -5.84 -8.38 23.74
N VAL A 112 -6.42 -9.36 23.05
CA VAL A 112 -6.30 -10.79 23.42
C VAL A 112 -4.82 -11.19 23.49
N GLN A 113 -4.02 -10.86 22.47
CA GLN A 113 -2.58 -11.12 22.47
C GLN A 113 -1.85 -10.36 23.59
N PHE A 114 -2.18 -9.08 23.80
CA PHE A 114 -1.57 -8.27 24.86
C PHE A 114 -1.70 -8.94 26.25
N TYR A 115 -2.89 -9.41 26.60
CA TYR A 115 -3.10 -10.12 27.87
C TYR A 115 -2.57 -11.55 27.85
N PHE A 116 -2.68 -12.27 26.72
CA PHE A 116 -2.13 -13.62 26.61
C PHE A 116 -0.61 -13.64 26.82
N ASN A 117 0.11 -12.66 26.27
CA ASN A 117 1.57 -12.52 26.41
C ASN A 117 2.01 -11.88 27.73
N ASP A 118 1.11 -11.79 28.72
CA ASP A 118 1.40 -11.36 30.07
C ASP A 118 1.90 -9.91 30.15
N TYR A 119 1.30 -8.98 29.39
CA TYR A 119 1.57 -7.54 29.54
C TYR A 119 0.57 -6.84 30.46
N GLY A 120 -0.45 -7.56 30.93
CA GLY A 120 -1.52 -7.01 31.77
C GLY A 120 -1.03 -6.37 33.08
N HIS A 121 0.10 -6.79 33.64
CA HIS A 121 0.64 -6.18 34.86
C HIS A 121 1.19 -4.77 34.67
N TYR A 122 1.45 -4.31 33.44
CA TYR A 122 1.85 -2.93 33.18
C TYR A 122 0.65 -1.98 33.08
N VAL A 123 -0.58 -2.49 32.98
CA VAL A 123 -1.79 -1.69 32.76
C VAL A 123 -1.93 -0.52 33.75
N PRO A 124 -1.73 -0.70 35.07
CA PRO A 124 -1.81 0.42 36.01
C PRO A 124 -0.84 1.57 35.67
N THR A 125 0.38 1.25 35.25
CA THR A 125 1.38 2.24 34.82
C THR A 125 1.03 2.84 33.45
N ILE A 126 0.55 2.03 32.50
CA ILE A 126 0.09 2.50 31.19
C ILE A 126 -1.03 3.54 31.35
N ILE A 127 -2.04 3.26 32.17
CA ILE A 127 -3.16 4.18 32.40
C ILE A 127 -2.66 5.48 33.06
N LYS A 128 -1.89 5.40 34.15
CA LYS A 128 -1.35 6.59 34.84
C LYS A 128 -0.48 7.45 33.93
N SER A 129 0.35 6.82 33.10
CA SER A 129 1.27 7.50 32.19
C SER A 129 0.53 8.17 31.02
N LEU A 130 -0.47 7.50 30.44
CA LEU A 130 -1.37 8.10 29.43
C LEU A 130 -2.16 9.27 30.00
N GLU A 131 -2.69 9.15 31.22
CA GLU A 131 -3.36 10.26 31.92
C GLU A 131 -2.40 11.43 32.18
N HIS A 132 -1.15 11.14 32.55
CA HIS A 132 -0.10 12.13 32.79
C HIS A 132 0.19 12.99 31.56
N ILE A 133 0.24 12.38 30.37
CA ILE A 133 0.42 13.12 29.09
C ILE A 133 -0.90 13.69 28.54
N GLY A 134 -2.02 13.43 29.21
CA GLY A 134 -3.35 13.94 28.86
C GLY A 134 -4.12 13.12 27.81
N ASP A 135 -3.69 11.89 27.49
CA ASP A 135 -4.43 11.00 26.58
C ASP A 135 -5.49 10.17 27.30
N LYS A 136 -6.52 10.86 27.79
CA LYS A 136 -7.63 10.25 28.52
C LYS A 136 -8.43 9.23 27.71
N LYS A 137 -8.46 9.36 26.38
CA LYS A 137 -9.25 8.47 25.52
C LYS A 137 -8.57 7.11 25.39
N MET A 138 -7.26 7.10 25.16
CA MET A 138 -6.51 5.86 25.16
C MET A 138 -6.52 5.24 26.56
N ALA A 139 -6.32 6.03 27.63
CA ALA A 139 -6.39 5.53 29.01
C ALA A 139 -7.74 4.85 29.32
N ASP A 140 -8.86 5.46 28.92
CA ASP A 140 -10.21 4.87 29.08
C ASP A 140 -10.36 3.56 28.30
N LEU A 141 -9.88 3.50 27.05
CA LEU A 141 -9.90 2.28 26.25
C LEU A 141 -9.12 1.14 26.93
N ILE A 142 -7.89 1.42 27.40
CA ILE A 142 -7.07 0.44 28.12
C ILE A 142 -7.76 0.01 29.42
N GLN A 143 -8.38 0.93 30.15
CA GLN A 143 -9.12 0.59 31.36
C GLN A 143 -10.33 -0.30 31.08
N ARG A 144 -11.06 -0.09 29.97
CA ARG A 144 -12.15 -0.96 29.53
C ARG A 144 -11.65 -2.35 29.16
N ALA A 145 -10.55 -2.43 28.40
CA ALA A 145 -9.92 -3.70 28.06
C ALA A 145 -9.49 -4.48 29.32
N ASP A 146 -8.89 -3.80 30.30
CA ASP A 146 -8.49 -4.42 31.57
C ASP A 146 -9.69 -4.90 32.37
N ASN A 147 -10.78 -4.12 32.43
CA ASN A 147 -12.01 -4.56 33.11
C ASN A 147 -12.59 -5.85 32.50
N ILE A 148 -12.49 -6.03 31.18
CA ILE A 148 -12.90 -7.27 30.50
C ILE A 148 -11.91 -8.40 30.80
N TYR A 149 -10.60 -8.12 30.75
CA TYR A 149 -9.56 -9.08 31.11
C TYR A 149 -9.72 -9.60 32.54
N GLN A 150 -9.90 -8.74 33.54
CA GLN A 150 -10.01 -9.16 34.94
C GLN A 150 -11.19 -10.12 35.17
N LYS A 151 -12.31 -9.92 34.47
CA LYS A 151 -13.46 -10.85 34.49
C LYS A 151 -13.12 -12.22 33.89
N ASN A 152 -12.23 -12.24 32.91
CA ASN A 152 -11.83 -13.40 32.13
C ASN A 152 -10.43 -13.95 32.47
N LYS A 153 -9.77 -13.44 33.52
CA LYS A 153 -8.37 -13.74 33.84
C LYS A 153 -8.08 -15.24 33.94
N LYS A 154 -8.96 -15.99 34.62
CA LYS A 154 -8.83 -17.45 34.77
C LYS A 154 -8.89 -18.20 33.43
N LEU A 155 -9.58 -17.65 32.43
CA LEU A 155 -9.63 -18.23 31.09
C LEU A 155 -8.29 -18.01 30.39
N ILE A 156 -7.80 -16.78 30.38
CA ILE A 156 -6.52 -16.44 29.72
C ILE A 156 -5.35 -17.16 30.39
N ASP A 157 -5.30 -17.21 31.73
CA ASP A 157 -4.25 -17.93 32.48
C ASP A 157 -4.22 -19.43 32.07
N LYS A 158 -5.39 -20.08 31.98
CA LYS A 158 -5.49 -21.48 31.53
C LYS A 158 -5.10 -21.68 30.06
N ALA A 159 -5.47 -20.73 29.20
CA ALA A 159 -5.09 -20.77 27.79
C ALA A 159 -3.57 -20.67 27.64
N ARG A 160 -2.93 -19.79 28.42
CA ARG A 160 -1.48 -19.62 28.46
C ARG A 160 -0.76 -20.87 28.98
N GLU A 161 -1.23 -21.46 30.09
CA GLU A 161 -0.66 -22.70 30.66
C GLU A 161 -0.66 -23.88 29.68
N LYS A 162 -1.64 -23.91 28.76
CA LYS A 162 -1.84 -24.99 27.79
C LYS A 162 -1.38 -24.65 26.38
N ASP A 163 -0.80 -23.47 26.18
CA ASP A 163 -0.38 -22.94 24.88
C ASP A 163 -1.50 -22.96 23.82
N LEU A 164 -2.70 -22.53 24.21
CA LEU A 164 -3.91 -22.55 23.39
C LEU A 164 -4.22 -21.17 22.77
N PHE A 165 -3.22 -20.50 22.21
CA PHE A 165 -3.42 -19.19 21.60
C PHE A 165 -4.31 -19.26 20.35
N ASP A 166 -4.08 -20.25 19.48
CA ASP A 166 -4.81 -20.47 18.22
C ASP A 166 -6.13 -21.25 18.41
N SER A 167 -6.66 -21.33 19.63
CA SER A 167 -7.95 -22.00 19.89
C SER A 167 -9.14 -21.05 19.66
N ASP A 168 -10.33 -21.49 20.07
CA ASP A 168 -11.53 -20.66 20.26
C ASP A 168 -11.37 -19.47 21.24
N LEU A 169 -10.15 -19.12 21.66
CA LEU A 169 -9.89 -18.08 22.65
C LEU A 169 -10.41 -16.71 22.22
N TYR A 170 -10.24 -16.37 20.94
CA TYR A 170 -10.77 -15.12 20.36
C TYR A 170 -12.30 -15.10 20.36
N GLU A 171 -12.95 -16.20 19.98
CA GLU A 171 -14.42 -16.32 20.02
C GLU A 171 -14.96 -16.15 21.43
N ARG A 172 -14.25 -16.69 22.42
CA ARG A 172 -14.62 -16.58 23.85
C ARG A 172 -14.30 -15.22 24.47
N LEU A 173 -13.51 -14.40 23.78
CA LEU A 173 -13.13 -13.05 24.17
C LEU A 173 -13.56 -12.02 23.13
N GLU A 174 -14.74 -12.23 22.52
CA GLU A 174 -15.31 -11.34 21.50
C GLU A 174 -15.39 -9.89 22.00
N GLU A 175 -15.90 -9.66 23.24
CA GLU A 175 -15.97 -8.31 23.84
C GLU A 175 -14.60 -7.60 23.91
N LEU A 176 -13.52 -8.35 24.09
CA LEU A 176 -12.16 -7.80 24.13
C LEU A 176 -11.66 -7.48 22.71
N SER A 177 -11.97 -8.35 21.75
CA SER A 177 -11.62 -8.19 20.34
C SER A 177 -12.35 -7.02 19.68
N GLU A 178 -13.57 -6.71 20.12
CA GLU A 178 -14.33 -5.54 19.65
C GLU A 178 -13.61 -4.21 19.94
N LEU A 179 -12.77 -4.16 20.98
CA LEU A 179 -12.01 -2.95 21.35
C LEU A 179 -10.83 -2.68 20.42
N ASP A 180 -10.33 -3.66 19.67
CA ASP A 180 -9.19 -3.50 18.76
C ASP A 180 -9.48 -2.46 17.67
N SER A 181 -10.70 -2.47 17.14
CA SER A 181 -11.16 -1.49 16.15
C SER A 181 -11.16 -0.05 16.68
N GLU A 182 -11.42 0.14 17.97
CA GLU A 182 -11.32 1.45 18.62
C GLU A 182 -9.86 1.84 18.82
N TYR A 183 -9.00 0.88 19.21
CA TYR A 183 -7.57 1.09 19.33
C TYR A 183 -6.97 1.62 18.02
N TYR A 184 -7.22 0.96 16.88
CA TYR A 184 -6.69 1.38 15.58
C TYR A 184 -7.09 2.82 15.20
N LYS A 185 -8.27 3.29 15.63
CA LYS A 185 -8.74 4.67 15.38
C LYS A 185 -8.10 5.71 16.31
N LEU A 186 -7.57 5.28 17.44
CA LEU A 186 -6.91 6.14 18.44
C LEU A 186 -5.39 6.13 18.32
N ASN A 187 -4.81 5.03 17.84
CA ASN A 187 -3.39 4.75 17.78
C ASN A 187 -2.55 5.92 17.24
N GLU A 188 -2.77 6.36 16.00
CA GLU A 188 -2.03 7.49 15.41
C GLU A 188 -2.21 8.79 16.21
N LYS A 189 -3.40 8.98 16.78
CA LYS A 189 -3.70 10.17 17.60
C LYS A 189 -2.96 10.11 18.93
N THR A 190 -2.75 8.92 19.50
CA THR A 190 -1.93 8.73 20.70
C THR A 190 -0.47 9.01 20.40
N MET A 191 0.06 8.50 19.29
CA MET A 191 1.42 8.83 18.86
C MET A 191 1.60 10.35 18.64
N THR A 192 0.63 11.01 18.00
CA THR A 192 0.61 12.48 17.84
C THR A 192 0.64 13.22 19.20
N ARG A 193 -0.06 12.71 20.21
CA ARG A 193 -0.06 13.30 21.57
C ARG A 193 1.26 13.10 22.27
N LEU A 194 1.83 11.90 22.20
CA LEU A 194 3.16 11.58 22.72
C LEU A 194 4.22 12.48 22.10
N GLU A 195 4.26 12.59 20.76
CA GLU A 195 5.19 13.48 20.06
C GLU A 195 5.03 14.93 20.55
N LYS A 196 3.79 15.44 20.60
CA LYS A 196 3.52 16.80 21.09
C LYS A 196 3.99 16.99 22.54
N TYR A 197 3.82 16.00 23.40
CA TYR A 197 4.27 16.04 24.78
C TYR A 197 5.80 16.06 24.87
N ILE A 198 6.48 15.17 24.14
CA ILE A 198 7.95 15.10 24.08
C ILE A 198 8.53 16.43 23.58
N ARG A 199 8.01 16.98 22.47
CA ARG A 199 8.48 18.27 21.93
C ARG A 199 8.25 19.44 22.87
N LYS A 200 7.23 19.37 23.73
CA LYS A 200 6.98 20.39 24.76
C LYS A 200 7.93 20.23 25.96
N ASN A 201 8.38 19.01 26.24
CA ASN A 201 9.20 18.68 27.41
C ASN A 201 10.46 17.86 27.02
N PRO A 202 11.29 18.28 26.05
CA PRO A 202 12.33 17.41 25.48
C PRO A 202 13.37 16.98 26.52
N ASN A 203 13.68 17.87 27.48
CA ASN A 203 14.63 17.63 28.56
C ASN A 203 14.14 16.66 29.63
N GLU A 204 12.86 16.27 29.58
CA GLU A 204 12.33 15.15 30.34
C GLU A 204 12.71 13.80 29.72
N PHE A 205 12.95 13.78 28.40
CA PHE A 205 13.22 12.56 27.64
C PHE A 205 14.69 12.38 27.29
N CYS A 206 15.43 13.46 27.03
CA CYS A 206 16.74 13.38 26.38
C CYS A 206 17.60 14.63 26.60
N LEU A 207 18.88 14.51 26.21
CA LEU A 207 19.84 15.59 26.00
C LEU A 207 20.23 15.61 24.52
N ASP A 208 20.77 16.73 24.03
CA ASP A 208 21.32 16.78 22.68
C ASP A 208 22.61 15.93 22.54
N GLU A 209 23.12 15.80 21.32
CA GLU A 209 24.32 15.00 21.04
C GLU A 209 25.59 15.51 21.76
N GLU A 210 25.61 16.77 22.19
CA GLU A 210 26.68 17.36 22.98
C GLU A 210 26.49 17.15 24.49
N GLY A 211 25.34 16.60 24.91
CA GLY A 211 24.97 16.41 26.32
C GLY A 211 24.38 17.66 26.98
N LYS A 212 23.86 18.60 26.20
CA LYS A 212 23.16 19.80 26.68
C LYS A 212 21.65 19.60 26.65
N GLU A 213 20.93 20.46 27.35
CA GLU A 213 19.48 20.52 27.23
C GLU A 213 19.06 20.93 25.82
N PHE A 214 18.03 20.27 25.29
CA PHE A 214 17.40 20.63 24.02
C PHE A 214 16.78 22.02 24.09
N ASP A 215 17.20 22.88 23.16
CA ASP A 215 16.60 24.18 22.92
C ASP A 215 15.65 24.12 21.72
N MET A 216 14.35 24.19 21.98
CA MET A 216 13.31 24.20 20.94
C MET A 216 13.33 25.48 20.08
N LYS A 217 14.13 26.49 20.44
CA LYS A 217 14.35 27.72 19.65
C LYS A 217 15.74 27.74 19.00
N TYR A 218 16.41 26.59 18.93
CA TYR A 218 17.71 26.48 18.28
C TYR A 218 17.67 27.00 16.84
N SER A 219 18.71 27.75 16.48
CA SER A 219 18.94 28.24 15.12
C SER A 219 20.36 27.90 14.70
N GLY A 220 20.50 27.22 13.57
CA GLY A 220 21.80 26.74 13.11
C GLY A 220 21.69 25.51 12.21
N GLU A 221 22.86 25.03 11.80
CA GLU A 221 23.00 23.83 10.95
C GLU A 221 22.72 22.56 11.77
N CYS A 222 22.02 21.62 11.15
CA CYS A 222 21.74 20.29 11.66
C CYS A 222 22.20 19.23 10.64
N LYS A 223 22.68 18.09 11.15
CA LYS A 223 23.11 16.93 10.37
C LYS A 223 22.48 15.66 10.90
N THR A 224 22.04 14.81 10.00
CA THR A 224 21.69 13.40 10.29
C THR A 224 22.73 12.49 9.64
N TYR A 225 22.74 11.21 10.01
CA TYR A 225 23.80 10.28 9.59
C TYR A 225 23.22 8.94 9.12
N HIS A 226 23.90 8.34 8.15
CA HIS A 226 23.68 6.95 7.75
C HIS A 226 24.26 6.00 8.78
N LYS A 227 23.96 4.69 8.66
CA LYS A 227 24.53 3.65 9.54
C LYS A 227 26.06 3.59 9.50
N ASN A 228 26.66 4.00 8.38
CA ASN A 228 28.11 4.09 8.19
C ASN A 228 28.74 5.39 8.75
N ASN A 229 27.98 6.20 9.50
CA ASN A 229 28.34 7.52 10.05
C ASN A 229 28.66 8.61 9.01
N GLN A 230 28.38 8.40 7.73
CA GLN A 230 28.42 9.48 6.75
C GLN A 230 27.18 10.37 6.88
N VAL A 231 27.31 11.66 6.53
CA VAL A 231 26.20 12.61 6.57
C VAL A 231 25.10 12.14 5.63
N LYS A 232 23.89 11.99 6.18
CA LYS A 232 22.69 11.59 5.43
C LYS A 232 21.92 12.82 4.97
N GLU A 233 21.66 13.76 5.87
CA GLU A 233 21.01 15.03 5.54
C GLU A 233 21.71 16.21 6.22
N LEU A 234 21.57 17.38 5.60
CA LEU A 234 22.12 18.65 6.03
C LEU A 234 21.08 19.75 5.81
N PHE A 235 20.71 20.48 6.86
CA PHE A 235 19.71 21.55 6.77
C PHE A 235 19.91 22.58 7.87
N ASN A 236 19.26 23.74 7.73
CA ASN A 236 19.28 24.78 8.75
C ASN A 236 17.92 24.91 9.45
N LEU A 237 17.98 25.26 10.73
CA LEU A 237 16.83 25.67 11.52
C LEU A 237 16.88 27.16 11.81
N ASP A 238 15.73 27.83 11.75
CA ASP A 238 15.48 29.13 12.38
C ASP A 238 14.41 28.92 13.45
N LYS A 239 14.78 29.13 14.72
CA LYS A 239 13.91 28.94 15.89
C LYS A 239 13.16 27.59 15.91
N GLY A 240 13.89 26.51 15.62
CA GLY A 240 13.36 25.15 15.60
C GLY A 240 12.57 24.77 14.35
N VAL A 241 12.52 25.65 13.34
CA VAL A 241 11.78 25.42 12.08
C VAL A 241 12.76 25.34 10.91
N ILE A 242 12.61 24.32 10.05
CA ILE A 242 13.48 24.12 8.88
C ILE A 242 13.36 25.31 7.92
N THR A 243 14.49 25.83 7.46
CA THR A 243 14.53 26.96 6.52
C THR A 243 15.75 26.88 5.61
N GLY A 244 15.65 27.51 4.43
CA GLY A 244 16.69 27.53 3.43
C GLY A 244 16.87 26.17 2.75
N THR A 245 18.11 25.83 2.42
CA THR A 245 18.40 24.62 1.66
C THR A 245 18.51 23.39 2.54
N PHE A 246 17.68 22.39 2.25
CA PHE A 246 17.81 21.02 2.74
C PHE A 246 18.56 20.18 1.71
N LYS A 247 19.56 19.42 2.13
CA LYS A 247 20.32 18.50 1.27
C LYS A 247 20.28 17.10 1.84
N SER A 248 20.09 16.08 1.01
CA SER A 248 20.33 14.69 1.36
C SER A 248 21.41 14.08 0.49
N PHE A 249 22.08 13.04 1.01
CA PHE A 249 23.24 12.40 0.40
C PHE A 249 23.08 10.88 0.37
N TYR A 250 23.69 10.25 -0.63
CA TYR A 250 23.87 8.80 -0.68
C TYR A 250 24.85 8.33 0.40
N GLU A 251 24.89 7.02 0.67
CA GLU A 251 25.89 6.42 1.58
C GLU A 251 27.33 6.57 1.07
N SER A 252 27.51 6.92 -0.20
CA SER A 252 28.80 7.31 -0.81
C SER A 252 29.20 8.76 -0.52
N GLY A 253 28.33 9.56 0.10
CA GLY A 253 28.52 10.99 0.38
C GLY A 253 28.20 11.91 -0.79
N LYS A 254 27.77 11.37 -1.94
CA LYS A 254 27.35 12.18 -3.09
C LYS A 254 25.97 12.78 -2.87
N PRO A 255 25.68 13.98 -3.40
CA PRO A 255 24.35 14.58 -3.33
C PRO A 255 23.29 13.63 -3.91
N LYS A 256 22.20 13.49 -3.19
CA LYS A 256 21.01 12.74 -3.62
C LYS A 256 19.87 13.70 -3.94
N GLU A 257 19.70 14.72 -3.12
CA GLU A 257 18.59 15.66 -3.24
C GLU A 257 18.94 17.01 -2.63
N VAL A 258 18.37 18.07 -3.21
CA VAL A 258 18.40 19.43 -2.71
C VAL A 258 16.97 19.99 -2.78
N ILE A 259 16.42 20.47 -1.67
CA ILE A 259 15.07 21.05 -1.58
C ILE A 259 15.16 22.43 -0.93
N GLN A 260 14.38 23.39 -1.43
CA GLN A 260 14.28 24.72 -0.81
C GLN A 260 13.06 24.81 0.14
N TYR A 261 13.33 25.21 1.38
CA TYR A 261 12.34 25.42 2.44
C TYR A 261 12.22 26.89 2.82
N LEU A 262 11.00 27.30 3.17
CA LEU A 262 10.70 28.57 3.81
C LEU A 262 9.71 28.34 4.95
N ASN A 263 10.09 28.70 6.18
CA ASN A 263 9.26 28.56 7.38
C ASN A 263 8.67 27.15 7.59
N GLY A 264 9.46 26.11 7.32
CA GLY A 264 9.09 24.71 7.48
C GLY A 264 8.37 24.10 6.28
N GLU A 265 7.98 24.91 5.29
CA GLU A 265 7.29 24.45 4.09
C GLU A 265 8.22 24.40 2.88
N GLN A 266 8.04 23.39 2.02
CA GLN A 266 8.76 23.31 0.76
C GLN A 266 8.25 24.40 -0.20
N THR A 267 9.17 25.11 -0.84
CA THR A 267 8.85 26.16 -1.82
C THR A 267 8.46 25.62 -3.20
N GLY A 268 8.65 24.31 -3.41
CA GLY A 268 8.44 23.58 -4.67
C GLY A 268 9.72 23.34 -5.47
N GLU A 269 10.75 24.18 -5.28
CA GLU A 269 12.03 24.03 -5.98
C GLU A 269 12.84 22.88 -5.39
N ARG A 270 13.28 21.97 -6.26
CA ARG A 270 14.13 20.83 -5.87
C ARG A 270 14.98 20.30 -7.01
N GLU A 271 16.06 19.65 -6.65
CA GLU A 271 16.94 18.90 -7.53
C GLU A 271 17.18 17.51 -6.94
N GLU A 272 17.10 16.48 -7.75
CA GLU A 272 17.48 15.11 -7.42
C GLU A 272 18.61 14.66 -8.35
N TYR A 273 19.46 13.79 -7.83
CA TYR A 273 20.66 13.31 -8.51
C TYR A 273 20.68 11.77 -8.52
N PHE A 274 21.26 11.19 -9.56
CA PHE A 274 21.69 9.79 -9.55
C PHE A 274 22.99 9.65 -8.76
N GLU A 275 23.32 8.44 -8.32
CA GLU A 275 24.56 8.19 -7.57
C GLU A 275 25.83 8.36 -8.43
N ASN A 276 25.70 8.38 -9.76
CA ASN A 276 26.81 8.76 -10.64
C ASN A 276 27.11 10.28 -10.61
N GLY A 277 26.22 11.10 -10.05
CA GLY A 277 26.34 12.56 -9.93
C GLY A 277 25.55 13.35 -10.98
N ASN A 278 24.96 12.68 -11.98
CA ASN A 278 24.11 13.32 -12.97
C ASN A 278 22.78 13.73 -12.34
N LYS A 279 22.18 14.80 -12.85
CA LYS A 279 20.82 15.18 -12.48
C LYS A 279 19.87 14.05 -12.84
N LYS A 280 18.90 13.79 -11.98
CA LYS A 280 17.82 12.83 -12.16
C LYS A 280 16.50 13.54 -12.41
N TYR A 281 16.25 14.60 -11.65
CA TYR A 281 15.01 15.35 -11.71
C TYR A 281 15.21 16.76 -11.18
N THR A 282 14.55 17.75 -11.75
CA THR A 282 14.55 19.13 -11.28
C THR A 282 13.17 19.74 -11.36
N VAL A 283 12.84 20.60 -10.39
CA VAL A 283 11.67 21.46 -10.40
C VAL A 283 12.11 22.90 -10.24
N THR A 284 11.77 23.74 -11.21
CA THR A 284 12.08 25.18 -11.21
C THR A 284 10.78 25.99 -11.18
N LYS A 285 10.72 27.04 -10.36
CA LYS A 285 9.55 27.91 -10.28
C LYS A 285 9.61 29.05 -11.30
N LEU A 286 8.74 28.99 -12.31
CA LEU A 286 8.57 30.03 -13.33
C LEU A 286 7.52 31.05 -12.88
N THR A 287 7.97 32.02 -12.06
CA THR A 287 7.07 32.99 -11.39
C THR A 287 6.29 33.87 -12.38
N ASP A 288 6.91 34.25 -13.49
CA ASP A 288 6.29 35.03 -14.57
C ASP A 288 5.13 34.30 -15.25
N LYS A 289 5.20 32.97 -15.33
CA LYS A 289 4.17 32.11 -15.93
C LYS A 289 3.23 31.48 -14.92
N ARG A 290 3.47 31.66 -13.62
CA ARG A 290 2.77 30.96 -12.52
C ARG A 290 2.82 29.42 -12.69
N GLN A 291 3.97 28.92 -13.10
CA GLN A 291 4.18 27.49 -13.41
C GLN A 291 5.38 26.91 -12.67
N PHE A 292 5.37 25.60 -12.46
CA PHE A 292 6.57 24.80 -12.22
C PHE A 292 7.01 24.14 -13.52
N GLU A 293 8.30 24.24 -13.81
CA GLU A 293 8.96 23.48 -14.87
C GLU A 293 9.57 22.22 -14.24
N HIS A 294 9.13 21.06 -14.71
CA HIS A 294 9.61 19.76 -14.25
C HIS A 294 10.46 19.13 -15.35
N TYR A 295 11.66 18.71 -14.99
CA TYR A 295 12.62 18.12 -15.92
C TYR A 295 13.14 16.80 -15.37
N TRP A 296 13.08 15.73 -16.14
CA TRP A 296 13.68 14.44 -15.83
C TRP A 296 14.83 14.16 -16.77
N TYR A 297 15.79 13.39 -16.29
CA TYR A 297 16.99 13.02 -17.01
C TYR A 297 17.16 11.51 -16.98
N HIS A 298 17.77 10.96 -18.03
CA HIS A 298 18.29 9.60 -18.05
C HIS A 298 19.56 9.53 -17.21
N GLU A 299 19.95 8.33 -16.79
CA GLU A 299 21.12 8.15 -15.93
C GLU A 299 22.42 8.60 -16.62
N ASN A 300 22.48 8.54 -17.95
CA ASN A 300 23.58 9.06 -18.75
C ASN A 300 23.67 10.60 -18.81
N GLY A 301 22.69 11.31 -18.22
CA GLY A 301 22.64 12.77 -18.14
C GLY A 301 21.84 13.45 -19.27
N ASN A 302 21.38 12.71 -20.27
CA ASN A 302 20.53 13.26 -21.33
C ASN A 302 19.14 13.62 -20.78
N PRO A 303 18.48 14.65 -21.34
CA PRO A 303 17.06 14.89 -21.11
C PRO A 303 16.25 13.61 -21.29
N LYS A 304 15.27 13.39 -20.42
CA LYS A 304 14.29 12.31 -20.55
C LYS A 304 12.91 12.87 -20.81
N LYS A 305 12.53 13.89 -20.05
CA LYS A 305 11.19 14.48 -20.10
C LYS A 305 11.17 15.91 -19.60
N LEU A 306 10.31 16.73 -20.18
CA LEU A 306 9.98 18.09 -19.76
C LEU A 306 8.46 18.21 -19.72
N GLU A 307 7.93 18.67 -18.60
CA GLU A 307 6.52 19.07 -18.48
C GLU A 307 6.40 20.32 -17.61
N HIS A 308 5.33 21.10 -17.79
CA HIS A 308 5.01 22.21 -16.89
C HIS A 308 3.71 21.94 -16.17
N LYS A 309 3.62 22.46 -14.94
CA LYS A 309 2.42 22.40 -14.10
C LYS A 309 2.08 23.76 -13.52
N LEU A 310 0.82 24.00 -13.20
CA LEU A 310 0.41 25.20 -12.47
C LEU A 310 0.94 25.16 -11.02
N ILE A 311 1.28 26.32 -10.43
CA ILE A 311 1.82 26.35 -9.05
C ILE A 311 0.77 25.95 -8.00
N ASP A 312 -0.49 26.34 -8.21
CA ASP A 312 -1.56 26.15 -7.22
C ASP A 312 -2.40 24.89 -7.46
N LYS A 313 -2.04 24.10 -8.48
CA LYS A 313 -2.76 22.90 -8.89
C LYS A 313 -1.83 21.89 -9.54
N ASP A 314 -2.01 20.61 -9.25
CA ASP A 314 -1.33 19.52 -9.96
C ASP A 314 -1.95 19.30 -11.36
N GLU A 315 -1.95 20.35 -12.17
CA GLU A 315 -2.51 20.40 -13.52
C GLU A 315 -1.41 20.73 -14.54
N ARG A 316 -1.23 19.87 -15.55
CA ARG A 316 -0.30 20.05 -16.67
C ARG A 316 -0.73 21.21 -17.56
N ILE A 317 0.27 21.92 -18.08
CA ILE A 317 0.08 23.00 -19.03
C ILE A 317 1.34 23.19 -19.87
N GLY A 318 1.22 23.89 -20.99
CA GLY A 318 2.35 24.36 -21.78
C GLY A 318 3.10 23.26 -22.50
N THR A 319 4.38 23.54 -22.77
CA THR A 319 5.24 22.67 -23.58
C THR A 319 5.53 21.35 -22.89
N TYR A 320 5.45 20.29 -23.68
CA TYR A 320 5.83 18.94 -23.32
C TYR A 320 6.88 18.42 -24.30
N LYS A 321 7.88 17.71 -23.78
CA LYS A 321 8.89 17.01 -24.56
C LYS A 321 9.32 15.72 -23.88
N GLU A 322 9.58 14.69 -24.67
CA GLU A 322 10.27 13.49 -24.24
C GLU A 322 11.43 13.18 -25.19
N TRP A 323 12.46 12.54 -24.65
CA TRP A 323 13.69 12.22 -25.37
C TRP A 323 14.09 10.78 -25.13
N TYR A 324 14.64 10.17 -26.18
CA TYR A 324 15.31 8.88 -26.11
C TYR A 324 16.58 8.96 -25.27
N GLU A 325 17.06 7.81 -24.79
CA GLU A 325 18.28 7.75 -23.99
C GLU A 325 19.51 8.25 -24.77
N ASN A 326 19.51 8.15 -26.10
CA ASN A 326 20.55 8.71 -26.97
C ASN A 326 20.53 10.26 -27.08
N GLY A 327 19.57 10.93 -26.44
CA GLY A 327 19.43 12.38 -26.38
C GLY A 327 18.62 13.00 -27.54
N GLN A 328 18.14 12.19 -28.48
CA GLN A 328 17.27 12.67 -29.55
C GLN A 328 15.84 12.85 -29.06
N LEU A 329 15.13 13.83 -29.62
CA LEU A 329 13.75 14.13 -29.26
C LEU A 329 12.86 12.97 -29.71
N ALA A 330 12.07 12.39 -28.81
CA ALA A 330 11.13 11.32 -29.09
C ALA A 330 9.74 11.86 -29.40
N GLU A 331 9.30 12.86 -28.62
CA GLU A 331 7.94 13.41 -28.72
C GLU A 331 7.91 14.86 -28.27
N THR A 332 7.04 15.69 -28.88
CA THR A 332 6.75 17.04 -28.38
C THR A 332 5.35 17.50 -28.72
N GLY A 333 4.81 18.36 -27.86
CA GLY A 333 3.55 19.06 -28.11
C GLY A 333 3.21 20.05 -27.00
N THR A 334 1.94 20.45 -26.95
CA THR A 334 1.43 21.41 -25.96
C THR A 334 0.19 20.87 -25.25
N TYR A 335 0.24 20.88 -23.93
CA TYR A 335 -0.91 20.63 -23.06
C TYR A 335 -1.60 21.94 -22.69
N ILE A 336 -2.92 21.93 -22.65
CA ILE A 336 -3.73 23.04 -22.10
C ILE A 336 -4.38 22.67 -20.77
N SER A 337 -4.45 21.37 -20.45
CA SER A 337 -4.83 20.83 -19.16
C SER A 337 -4.22 19.43 -18.97
N ASN A 338 -4.57 18.73 -17.88
CA ASN A 338 -4.16 17.34 -17.65
C ASN A 338 -4.55 16.36 -18.76
N TYR A 339 -5.67 16.60 -19.44
CA TYR A 339 -6.26 15.66 -20.39
C TYR A 339 -6.36 16.22 -21.81
N GLU A 340 -6.19 17.53 -21.96
CA GLU A 340 -6.36 18.21 -23.25
C GLU A 340 -5.03 18.70 -23.79
N ARG A 341 -4.84 18.45 -25.08
CA ARG A 341 -3.72 18.90 -25.90
C ARG A 341 -4.27 19.81 -26.99
N ASN A 342 -3.46 20.75 -27.45
CA ASN A 342 -3.84 21.63 -28.56
C ASN A 342 -2.62 22.04 -29.37
N GLY A 343 -2.79 22.12 -30.69
CA GLY A 343 -1.71 22.43 -31.63
C GLY A 343 -0.94 21.20 -32.09
N GLU A 344 0.27 21.45 -32.60
CA GLU A 344 1.13 20.44 -33.21
C GLU A 344 1.58 19.36 -32.21
N TRP A 345 1.60 18.11 -32.69
CA TRP A 345 2.14 16.95 -32.01
C TRP A 345 3.11 16.23 -32.94
N LEU A 346 4.36 16.08 -32.51
CA LEU A 346 5.39 15.42 -33.30
C LEU A 346 5.93 14.22 -32.54
N GLU A 347 6.12 13.11 -33.24
CA GLU A 347 6.92 11.98 -32.77
C GLU A 347 8.06 11.71 -33.75
N PHE A 348 9.16 11.18 -33.23
CA PHE A 348 10.35 10.83 -33.99
C PHE A 348 10.74 9.39 -33.68
N HIS A 349 11.49 8.78 -34.59
CA HIS A 349 12.17 7.51 -34.36
C HIS A 349 13.45 7.73 -33.54
N GLU A 350 14.02 6.65 -33.00
CA GLU A 350 15.25 6.71 -32.21
C GLU A 350 16.48 7.16 -33.03
N ASP A 351 16.40 7.21 -34.36
CA ASP A 351 17.44 7.79 -35.21
C ASP A 351 17.24 9.30 -35.50
N GLY A 352 16.13 9.87 -35.03
CA GLY A 352 15.80 11.28 -35.09
C GLY A 352 14.99 11.66 -36.32
N LYS A 353 14.68 10.71 -37.21
CA LYS A 353 13.75 10.94 -38.32
C LYS A 353 12.34 11.07 -37.79
N LYS A 354 11.51 11.83 -38.51
CA LYS A 354 10.10 11.98 -38.16
C LYS A 354 9.38 10.63 -38.24
N LYS A 355 8.55 10.35 -37.24
CA LYS A 355 7.66 9.19 -37.16
C LYS A 355 6.21 9.61 -37.37
N LEU A 356 5.80 10.72 -36.75
CA LEU A 356 4.44 11.24 -36.79
C LEU A 356 4.45 12.77 -36.80
N GLU A 357 3.61 13.34 -37.65
CA GLU A 357 3.16 14.72 -37.57
C GLU A 357 1.64 14.74 -37.44
N ALA A 358 1.13 15.34 -36.37
CA ALA A 358 -0.30 15.46 -36.13
C ALA A 358 -0.65 16.82 -35.50
N GLU A 359 -1.93 17.14 -35.44
CA GLU A 359 -2.46 18.33 -34.78
C GLU A 359 -3.63 17.93 -33.87
N PHE A 360 -3.60 18.38 -32.62
CA PHE A 360 -4.78 18.39 -31.76
C PHE A 360 -5.56 19.68 -31.98
N LYS A 361 -6.81 19.57 -32.43
CA LYS A 361 -7.65 20.75 -32.72
C LYS A 361 -9.10 20.50 -32.36
N ASN A 362 -9.65 21.32 -31.47
CA ASN A 362 -11.02 21.19 -30.97
C ASN A 362 -11.36 19.79 -30.41
N GLY A 363 -10.35 19.10 -29.83
CA GLY A 363 -10.48 17.74 -29.33
C GLY A 363 -10.22 16.63 -30.36
N ASP A 364 -10.14 16.96 -31.65
CA ASP A 364 -9.79 16.00 -32.69
C ASP A 364 -8.27 15.81 -32.78
N PHE A 365 -7.83 14.57 -33.03
CA PHE A 365 -6.44 14.23 -33.35
C PHE A 365 -6.29 14.02 -34.86
N LEU A 366 -5.71 15.00 -35.53
CA LEU A 366 -5.58 15.06 -36.98
C LEU A 366 -4.19 14.60 -37.39
N ILE A 367 -4.08 13.37 -37.91
CA ILE A 367 -2.83 12.81 -38.37
C ILE A 367 -2.49 13.43 -39.73
N HIS A 368 -1.42 14.22 -39.82
CA HIS A 368 -0.98 14.82 -41.07
C HIS A 368 -0.07 13.88 -41.84
N ASN A 369 0.97 13.34 -41.22
CA ASN A 369 1.95 12.51 -41.91
C ASN A 369 2.51 11.42 -40.98
N CYS A 370 2.80 10.24 -41.53
CA CYS A 370 3.42 9.12 -40.80
C CYS A 370 4.54 8.50 -41.64
N TRP A 371 5.60 8.07 -40.98
CA TRP A 371 6.73 7.40 -41.60
C TRP A 371 7.17 6.18 -40.81
N LEU A 372 7.54 5.11 -41.52
CA LEU A 372 8.23 3.96 -40.96
C LEU A 372 9.67 4.32 -40.60
N GLU A 373 10.30 3.48 -39.78
CA GLU A 373 11.72 3.61 -39.41
C GLU A 373 12.65 3.56 -40.64
N SER A 374 12.24 2.83 -41.68
CA SER A 374 12.91 2.81 -43.00
C SER A 374 12.96 4.20 -43.69
N GLY A 375 12.12 5.14 -43.25
CA GLY A 375 11.90 6.45 -43.87
C GLY A 375 10.77 6.45 -44.91
N GLU A 376 10.12 5.31 -45.17
CA GLU A 376 8.95 5.25 -46.06
C GLU A 376 7.77 6.01 -45.46
N GLN A 377 7.21 6.95 -46.23
CA GLN A 377 6.03 7.71 -45.82
C GLN A 377 4.75 6.92 -46.14
N THR A 378 4.05 6.46 -45.11
CA THR A 378 2.83 5.63 -45.27
C THR A 378 1.55 6.46 -45.28
N LEU A 379 1.57 7.64 -44.66
CA LEU A 379 0.45 8.57 -44.62
C LEU A 379 0.94 9.98 -44.96
N LYS A 380 0.21 10.66 -45.85
CA LYS A 380 0.51 12.01 -46.30
C LYS A 380 -0.74 12.89 -46.33
N ASN A 381 -0.66 14.05 -45.69
CA ASN A 381 -1.75 15.02 -45.57
C ASN A 381 -3.10 14.39 -45.20
N GLY A 382 -3.11 13.52 -44.18
CA GLY A 382 -4.33 12.87 -43.69
C GLY A 382 -4.87 11.74 -44.56
N THR A 383 -4.10 11.25 -45.54
CA THR A 383 -4.48 10.13 -46.40
C THR A 383 -3.35 9.11 -46.53
N GLY A 384 -3.66 7.83 -46.35
CA GLY A 384 -2.70 6.73 -46.35
C GLY A 384 -2.88 5.82 -45.13
N VAL A 385 -1.83 5.08 -44.75
CA VAL A 385 -1.89 4.10 -43.66
C VAL A 385 -1.14 4.62 -42.44
N TYR A 386 -1.82 4.68 -41.31
CA TYR A 386 -1.20 4.89 -40.00
C TYR A 386 -0.90 3.54 -39.35
N ILE A 387 0.36 3.29 -39.04
CA ILE A 387 0.83 2.05 -38.43
C ILE A 387 1.43 2.38 -37.07
N TYR A 388 0.99 1.71 -36.02
CA TYR A 388 1.52 1.91 -34.67
C TYR A 388 1.34 0.67 -33.79
N ASP A 389 2.27 0.50 -32.85
CA ASP A 389 2.20 -0.52 -31.81
C ASP A 389 1.74 0.10 -30.49
N TYR A 390 0.96 -0.66 -29.72
CA TYR A 390 0.53 -0.30 -28.37
C TYR A 390 0.72 -1.48 -27.42
N SER A 391 1.35 -1.24 -26.27
CA SER A 391 1.54 -2.25 -25.23
C SER A 391 0.85 -1.78 -23.95
N GLY A 392 -0.23 -2.46 -23.56
CA GLY A 392 -1.01 -2.11 -22.37
C GLY A 392 -0.42 -2.65 -21.06
N TRP A 393 0.25 -3.80 -21.12
CA TRP A 393 0.91 -4.48 -20.00
C TRP A 393 1.89 -5.53 -20.56
N GLU A 394 2.69 -6.14 -19.69
CA GLU A 394 3.71 -7.10 -20.09
C GLU A 394 3.13 -8.30 -20.86
N GLY A 395 3.70 -8.62 -22.03
CA GLY A 395 3.25 -9.72 -22.89
C GLY A 395 2.01 -9.43 -23.74
N HIS A 396 1.51 -8.19 -23.78
CA HIS A 396 0.42 -7.76 -24.66
C HIS A 396 0.88 -6.64 -25.61
N ILE A 397 0.93 -6.93 -26.90
CA ILE A 397 1.30 -5.99 -27.96
C ILE A 397 0.19 -5.98 -29.02
N ASP A 398 -0.43 -4.82 -29.24
CA ASP A 398 -1.35 -4.58 -30.34
C ASP A 398 -0.63 -3.83 -31.47
N HIS A 399 -0.45 -4.49 -32.60
CA HIS A 399 -0.01 -3.88 -33.84
C HIS A 399 -1.24 -3.41 -34.64
N ASN A 400 -1.32 -2.13 -34.96
CA ASN A 400 -2.47 -1.53 -35.64
C ASN A 400 -2.07 -0.97 -37.00
N GLU A 401 -2.83 -1.32 -38.03
CA GLU A 401 -2.74 -0.75 -39.37
C GLU A 401 -4.08 -0.11 -39.73
N GLN A 402 -4.11 1.20 -39.89
CA GLN A 402 -5.35 1.96 -40.08
C GLN A 402 -5.27 2.82 -41.32
N GLU A 403 -6.12 2.55 -42.31
CA GLU A 403 -6.25 3.40 -43.48
C GLU A 403 -7.05 4.68 -43.17
N TYR A 404 -6.58 5.80 -43.68
CA TYR A 404 -7.17 7.13 -43.56
C TYR A 404 -7.36 7.77 -44.94
N LYS A 405 -8.42 8.57 -45.06
CA LYS A 405 -8.67 9.46 -46.20
C LYS A 405 -9.25 10.77 -45.69
N ASN A 406 -8.61 11.89 -46.03
CA ASN A 406 -8.98 13.23 -45.56
C ASN A 406 -9.21 13.28 -44.03
N TYR A 407 -8.22 12.79 -43.26
CA TYR A 407 -8.19 12.80 -41.80
C TYR A 407 -9.24 11.93 -41.10
N LYS A 408 -9.94 11.06 -41.84
CA LYS A 408 -10.92 10.12 -41.28
C LYS A 408 -10.55 8.69 -41.62
N ARG A 409 -10.77 7.76 -40.69
CA ARG A 409 -10.64 6.32 -40.95
C ARG A 409 -11.48 5.94 -42.18
N HIS A 410 -10.87 5.22 -43.10
CA HIS A 410 -11.44 4.86 -44.38
C HIS A 410 -10.78 3.57 -44.88
N GLY A 411 -11.45 2.78 -45.70
CA GLY A 411 -10.85 1.54 -46.20
C GLY A 411 -10.68 0.52 -45.07
N LYS A 412 -9.61 -0.27 -45.13
CA LYS A 412 -9.42 -1.42 -44.24
C LYS A 412 -8.63 -1.06 -43.00
N GLN A 413 -9.03 -1.63 -41.88
CA GLN A 413 -8.38 -1.48 -40.58
C GLN A 413 -8.05 -2.86 -40.03
N TYR A 414 -6.85 -3.01 -39.47
CA TYR A 414 -6.37 -4.25 -38.89
C TYR A 414 -5.79 -3.98 -37.50
N THR A 415 -6.10 -4.86 -36.55
CA THR A 415 -5.42 -4.95 -35.27
C THR A 415 -4.95 -6.38 -35.09
N TYR A 416 -3.66 -6.54 -34.80
CA TYR A 416 -3.04 -7.80 -34.47
C TYR A 416 -2.62 -7.78 -33.01
N THR A 417 -3.23 -8.63 -32.20
CA THR A 417 -2.87 -8.79 -30.79
C THR A 417 -1.88 -9.95 -30.68
N ASN A 418 -0.68 -9.67 -30.18
CA ASN A 418 0.43 -10.62 -30.10
C ASN A 418 0.70 -11.36 -31.43
N GLY A 419 0.60 -10.61 -32.54
CA GLY A 419 0.83 -11.12 -33.90
C GLY A 419 -0.35 -11.89 -34.52
N VAL A 420 -1.44 -12.11 -33.79
CA VAL A 420 -2.65 -12.74 -34.30
C VAL A 420 -3.68 -11.66 -34.64
N LEU A 421 -4.24 -11.69 -35.85
CA LEU A 421 -5.31 -10.77 -36.26
C LEU A 421 -6.49 -10.91 -35.28
N SER A 422 -6.81 -9.86 -34.54
CA SER A 422 -7.87 -9.83 -33.53
C SER A 422 -9.08 -9.03 -34.01
N LEU A 423 -8.87 -8.03 -34.87
CA LEU A 423 -9.92 -7.17 -35.44
C LEU A 423 -9.61 -6.80 -36.90
N TYR A 424 -10.62 -6.94 -37.76
CA TYR A 424 -10.66 -6.38 -39.12
C TYR A 424 -11.91 -5.51 -39.27
N GLN A 425 -11.78 -4.32 -39.86
CA GLN A 425 -12.93 -3.43 -40.12
C GLN A 425 -12.84 -2.76 -41.49
N GLU A 426 -13.99 -2.58 -42.12
CA GLU A 426 -14.16 -1.70 -43.28
C GLU A 426 -14.84 -0.39 -42.86
N MET A 427 -14.21 0.72 -43.20
CA MET A 427 -14.61 2.06 -42.77
C MET A 427 -14.86 2.98 -43.96
N GLU A 428 -15.83 3.87 -43.86
CA GLU A 428 -16.03 4.98 -44.79
C GLU A 428 -16.34 6.28 -44.04
N GLY A 429 -15.52 7.32 -44.28
CA GLY A 429 -15.76 8.64 -43.71
C GLY A 429 -15.75 8.67 -42.18
N GLY A 430 -14.97 7.80 -41.54
CA GLY A 430 -14.86 7.67 -40.10
C GLY A 430 -15.92 6.79 -39.44
N LYS A 431 -16.76 6.08 -40.21
CA LYS A 431 -17.79 5.17 -39.71
C LYS A 431 -17.61 3.78 -40.29
N GLU A 432 -18.04 2.74 -39.58
CA GLU A 432 -18.10 1.38 -40.10
C GLU A 432 -19.03 1.33 -41.33
N ASN A 433 -18.50 0.83 -42.45
CA ASN A 433 -19.27 0.68 -43.68
C ASN A 433 -18.70 -0.50 -44.48
N GLY A 434 -19.39 -1.64 -44.43
CA GLY A 434 -18.89 -2.92 -44.93
C GLY A 434 -18.77 -3.96 -43.82
N ILE A 435 -17.73 -4.79 -43.89
CA ILE A 435 -17.56 -5.94 -42.98
C ILE A 435 -16.66 -5.59 -41.79
N THR A 436 -17.09 -5.99 -40.60
CA THR A 436 -16.27 -6.04 -39.37
C THR A 436 -16.14 -7.49 -38.91
N ARG A 437 -14.92 -7.94 -38.65
CA ARG A 437 -14.63 -9.30 -38.14
C ARG A 437 -13.79 -9.24 -36.87
N ASN A 438 -14.24 -9.98 -35.87
CA ASN A 438 -13.46 -10.26 -34.66
C ASN A 438 -12.97 -11.70 -34.69
N TYR A 439 -11.81 -11.95 -34.13
CA TYR A 439 -11.17 -13.26 -34.12
C TYR A 439 -10.83 -13.69 -32.69
N TYR A 440 -10.81 -14.99 -32.47
CA TYR A 440 -10.31 -15.58 -31.24
C TYR A 440 -8.77 -15.50 -31.20
N LYS A 441 -8.17 -15.69 -30.01
CA LYS A 441 -6.71 -15.75 -29.84
C LYS A 441 -5.99 -16.79 -30.72
N ASN A 442 -6.71 -17.82 -31.20
CA ASN A 442 -6.18 -18.83 -32.12
C ASN A 442 -6.33 -18.46 -33.61
N GLY A 443 -6.86 -17.28 -33.92
CA GLY A 443 -7.09 -16.78 -35.28
C GLY A 443 -8.39 -17.27 -35.95
N LYS A 444 -9.20 -18.12 -35.30
CA LYS A 444 -10.52 -18.50 -35.84
C LYS A 444 -11.47 -17.29 -35.79
N LEU A 445 -12.34 -17.17 -36.79
CA LEU A 445 -13.37 -16.13 -36.84
C LEU A 445 -14.34 -16.34 -35.66
N LYS A 446 -14.59 -15.27 -34.89
CA LYS A 446 -15.49 -15.25 -33.74
C LYS A 446 -16.83 -14.61 -34.09
N GLU A 447 -16.76 -13.50 -34.82
CA GLU A 447 -17.93 -12.70 -35.13
C GLU A 447 -17.70 -11.99 -36.47
N GLU A 448 -18.73 -11.94 -37.31
CA GLU A 448 -18.80 -11.10 -38.49
C GLU A 448 -20.04 -10.22 -38.40
N LYS A 449 -19.87 -8.92 -38.62
CA LYS A 449 -20.95 -7.95 -38.69
C LYS A 449 -20.88 -7.19 -40.00
N VAL A 450 -22.04 -6.87 -40.56
CA VAL A 450 -22.15 -5.98 -41.73
C VAL A 450 -22.71 -4.65 -41.26
N TYR A 451 -22.03 -3.56 -41.61
CA TYR A 451 -22.41 -2.21 -41.28
C TYR A 451 -22.75 -1.40 -42.54
N LYS A 452 -23.67 -0.45 -42.38
CA LYS A 452 -23.90 0.62 -43.34
C LYS A 452 -24.01 1.95 -42.61
N ASP A 453 -23.15 2.90 -42.96
CA ASP A 453 -23.10 4.25 -42.36
C ASP A 453 -23.05 4.24 -40.82
N GLY A 454 -22.27 3.31 -40.24
CA GLY A 454 -22.11 3.11 -38.80
C GLY A 454 -23.25 2.34 -38.13
N LYS A 455 -24.25 1.85 -38.88
CA LYS A 455 -25.35 1.04 -38.35
C LYS A 455 -25.16 -0.42 -38.67
N GLU A 456 -25.28 -1.28 -37.65
CA GLU A 456 -25.27 -2.73 -37.83
C GLU A 456 -26.51 -3.16 -38.63
N ILE A 457 -26.28 -3.92 -39.70
CA ILE A 457 -27.29 -4.48 -40.60
C ILE A 457 -27.51 -5.95 -40.31
N SER A 458 -26.43 -6.69 -40.06
CA SER A 458 -26.48 -8.10 -39.70
C SER A 458 -25.28 -8.48 -38.84
N LYS A 459 -25.46 -9.57 -38.09
CA LYS A 459 -24.44 -10.16 -37.24
C LYS A 459 -24.50 -11.69 -37.36
N LYS A 460 -23.35 -12.30 -37.48
CA LYS A 460 -23.16 -13.76 -37.42
C LYS A 460 -22.05 -14.07 -36.43
N GLU A 461 -22.34 -14.96 -35.49
CA GLU A 461 -21.35 -15.47 -34.54
C GLU A 461 -20.90 -16.87 -34.96
N PHE A 462 -19.63 -17.15 -34.69
CA PHE A 462 -18.99 -18.41 -35.03
C PHE A 462 -18.35 -18.96 -33.76
N PRO A 463 -18.63 -20.23 -33.40
CA PRO A 463 -17.99 -20.81 -32.23
C PRO A 463 -16.49 -21.05 -32.50
N MET A 464 -15.69 -20.94 -31.45
CA MET A 464 -14.26 -21.31 -31.51
C MET A 464 -14.09 -22.81 -31.74
N PHE A 465 -15.01 -23.60 -31.18
CA PHE A 465 -15.02 -25.06 -31.21
C PHE A 465 -16.43 -25.57 -31.56
N GLU A 466 -16.56 -26.51 -32.50
CA GLU A 466 -17.86 -27.10 -32.83
C GLU A 466 -18.31 -28.11 -31.77
N LYS A 467 -17.37 -28.87 -31.21
CA LYS A 467 -17.60 -29.87 -30.16
C LYS A 467 -16.53 -29.74 -29.06
N PRO A 468 -16.60 -28.67 -28.24
CA PRO A 468 -15.57 -28.42 -27.24
C PRO A 468 -15.55 -29.52 -26.17
N PHE A 469 -14.38 -29.73 -25.58
CA PHE A 469 -14.20 -30.40 -24.30
C PHE A 469 -13.30 -29.57 -23.40
N VAL A 470 -13.39 -29.79 -22.09
CA VAL A 470 -12.52 -29.10 -21.13
C VAL A 470 -11.20 -29.86 -21.00
N VAL A 471 -10.10 -29.18 -21.26
CA VAL A 471 -8.75 -29.63 -20.90
C VAL A 471 -8.43 -29.08 -19.53
N THR A 472 -7.97 -29.97 -18.64
CA THR A 472 -7.45 -29.61 -17.32
C THR A 472 -5.93 -29.68 -17.35
N GLU A 473 -5.30 -28.62 -16.85
CA GLU A 473 -3.88 -28.56 -16.54
C GLU A 473 -3.73 -28.29 -15.04
N ILE A 474 -2.75 -28.92 -14.40
CA ILE A 474 -2.41 -28.65 -13.00
C ILE A 474 -0.97 -28.17 -12.97
N VAL A 475 -0.76 -27.00 -12.39
CA VAL A 475 0.56 -26.42 -12.13
C VAL A 475 0.79 -26.44 -10.63
N CYS A 476 1.95 -26.92 -10.20
CA CYS A 476 2.39 -26.85 -8.81
C CYS A 476 3.69 -26.05 -8.77
N GLU A 477 3.68 -24.91 -8.10
CA GLU A 477 4.83 -23.99 -8.08
C GLU A 477 4.90 -23.24 -6.74
N MET A 478 6.11 -22.81 -6.38
CA MET A 478 6.38 -22.07 -5.16
C MET A 478 7.68 -21.28 -5.31
N GLU A 479 7.65 -20.02 -4.90
CA GLU A 479 8.81 -19.13 -4.82
C GLU A 479 8.87 -18.48 -3.44
N ASN A 480 10.08 -18.17 -2.96
CA ASN A 480 10.27 -17.58 -1.62
C ASN A 480 9.55 -16.23 -1.48
N ASP A 481 9.52 -15.44 -2.56
CA ASP A 481 8.94 -14.10 -2.57
C ASP A 481 7.42 -14.13 -2.33
N TRP A 482 6.76 -15.27 -2.57
CA TRP A 482 5.31 -15.40 -2.36
C TRP A 482 4.93 -15.67 -0.89
N LEU A 483 5.93 -15.74 0.00
CA LEU A 483 5.76 -15.90 1.44
C LEU A 483 5.87 -14.58 2.21
N THR A 484 6.09 -13.47 1.51
CA THR A 484 6.06 -12.14 2.13
C THR A 484 4.74 -11.98 2.89
N ASN A 485 4.84 -11.71 4.19
CA ASN A 485 3.72 -11.58 5.14
C ASN A 485 3.04 -12.90 5.57
N ARG A 486 3.67 -14.07 5.38
CA ARG A 486 3.28 -15.34 6.02
C ARG A 486 4.39 -15.79 6.97
N ASP A 487 4.07 -16.11 8.23
CA ASP A 487 5.03 -16.65 9.20
C ASP A 487 5.30 -18.15 8.94
N LEU A 488 5.83 -18.44 7.76
CA LEU A 488 6.09 -19.79 7.28
C LEU A 488 7.56 -19.94 6.90
N LYS A 489 8.20 -21.02 7.38
CA LYS A 489 9.63 -21.29 7.11
C LYS A 489 9.84 -21.72 5.66
N THR A 490 10.87 -21.18 5.01
CA THR A 490 11.31 -21.59 3.67
C THR A 490 12.01 -22.95 3.68
N ALA A 491 11.98 -23.63 2.54
CA ALA A 491 12.70 -24.88 2.27
C ALA A 491 13.76 -24.66 1.18
N ASP A 492 14.79 -25.52 1.14
CA ASP A 492 15.81 -25.47 0.09
C ASP A 492 15.25 -25.99 -1.25
N LYS A 493 14.30 -26.93 -1.17
CA LYS A 493 13.51 -27.42 -2.29
C LYS A 493 12.06 -27.60 -1.86
N TYR A 494 11.13 -26.99 -2.60
CA TYR A 494 9.69 -27.09 -2.35
C TYR A 494 9.08 -28.41 -2.84
N PRO A 495 7.87 -28.78 -2.37
CA PRO A 495 7.22 -30.00 -2.79
C PRO A 495 6.95 -30.04 -4.30
N VAL A 496 7.23 -31.18 -4.94
CA VAL A 496 6.98 -31.37 -6.38
C VAL A 496 5.99 -32.50 -6.57
N SER A 497 4.87 -32.24 -7.25
CA SER A 497 3.85 -33.27 -7.46
C SER A 497 4.36 -34.37 -8.39
N THR A 498 4.12 -35.63 -8.04
CA THR A 498 4.51 -36.79 -8.84
C THR A 498 3.38 -37.33 -9.73
N ASN A 499 2.13 -36.97 -9.44
CA ASN A 499 0.95 -37.52 -10.12
C ASN A 499 0.03 -36.45 -10.73
N PHE A 500 0.40 -35.15 -10.68
CA PHE A 500 -0.46 -34.06 -11.20
C PHE A 500 -0.93 -34.29 -12.64
N LYS A 501 -0.07 -34.80 -13.55
CA LYS A 501 -0.48 -35.10 -14.95
C LYS A 501 -1.56 -36.17 -15.03
N GLN A 502 -1.48 -37.19 -14.18
CA GLN A 502 -2.47 -38.26 -14.11
C GLN A 502 -3.79 -37.72 -13.56
N ILE A 503 -3.73 -36.93 -12.48
CA ILE A 503 -4.92 -36.28 -11.91
C ILE A 503 -5.58 -35.36 -12.93
N ALA A 504 -4.80 -34.50 -13.61
CA ALA A 504 -5.29 -33.61 -14.66
C ALA A 504 -5.99 -34.37 -15.81
N THR A 505 -5.41 -35.49 -16.27
CA THR A 505 -5.99 -36.32 -17.34
C THR A 505 -7.33 -36.96 -16.92
N ASN A 506 -7.42 -37.36 -15.65
CA ASN A 506 -8.60 -38.05 -15.11
C ASN A 506 -9.69 -37.08 -14.65
N PHE A 507 -9.34 -35.84 -14.32
CA PHE A 507 -10.29 -34.82 -13.89
C PHE A 507 -11.25 -34.46 -15.03
N LYS A 508 -12.56 -34.53 -14.77
CA LYS A 508 -13.61 -34.25 -15.77
C LYS A 508 -14.39 -33.01 -15.36
N ALA A 509 -13.87 -31.84 -15.73
CA ALA A 509 -14.59 -30.60 -15.60
C ALA A 509 -15.76 -30.53 -16.60
N PRO A 510 -16.96 -30.09 -16.18
CA PRO A 510 -18.10 -29.97 -17.08
C PRO A 510 -17.94 -28.75 -18.00
N LEU A 511 -18.48 -28.82 -19.22
CA LEU A 511 -18.52 -27.68 -20.14
C LEU A 511 -19.27 -26.47 -19.56
N SER A 512 -20.28 -26.70 -18.71
CA SER A 512 -21.05 -25.64 -18.03
C SER A 512 -20.18 -24.75 -17.12
N LEU A 513 -18.95 -25.19 -16.81
CA LEU A 513 -17.97 -24.34 -16.11
C LEU A 513 -17.69 -23.02 -16.86
N PHE A 514 -17.77 -23.04 -18.20
CA PHE A 514 -17.52 -21.88 -19.06
C PHE A 514 -18.78 -21.06 -19.40
N GLU A 515 -19.97 -21.41 -18.88
CA GLU A 515 -21.16 -20.60 -19.12
C GLU A 515 -20.98 -19.18 -18.58
N GLY A 516 -21.05 -18.20 -19.47
CA GLY A 516 -20.82 -16.78 -19.19
C GLY A 516 -19.41 -16.29 -19.50
N TYR A 517 -18.49 -17.17 -19.92
CA TYR A 517 -17.11 -16.82 -20.28
C TYR A 517 -16.87 -16.92 -21.80
N PRO A 518 -15.93 -16.12 -22.35
CA PRO A 518 -15.45 -16.31 -23.71
C PRO A 518 -14.85 -17.71 -23.92
N GLN A 519 -15.00 -18.27 -25.13
CA GLN A 519 -14.49 -19.62 -25.43
C GLN A 519 -12.95 -19.71 -25.42
N ASP A 520 -12.25 -18.58 -25.53
CA ASP A 520 -10.79 -18.42 -25.48
C ASP A 520 -10.28 -17.90 -24.12
N TYR A 521 -11.09 -18.04 -23.08
CA TYR A 521 -10.73 -17.70 -21.70
C TYR A 521 -10.24 -18.94 -20.97
N ASP A 522 -9.17 -18.80 -20.19
CA ASP A 522 -8.67 -19.85 -19.29
C ASP A 522 -9.23 -19.59 -17.89
N LEU A 523 -9.97 -20.55 -17.35
CA LEU A 523 -10.45 -20.50 -15.97
C LEU A 523 -9.42 -21.13 -15.05
N SER A 524 -9.31 -20.62 -13.83
CA SER A 524 -8.36 -21.15 -12.86
C SER A 524 -8.90 -21.21 -11.44
N TYR A 525 -8.35 -22.15 -10.69
CA TYR A 525 -8.56 -22.34 -9.26
C TYR A 525 -7.20 -22.52 -8.62
N THR A 526 -6.87 -21.65 -7.68
CA THR A 526 -5.57 -21.61 -7.03
C THR A 526 -5.73 -21.80 -5.54
N TYR A 527 -4.96 -22.73 -4.99
CA TYR A 527 -4.94 -23.06 -3.58
C TYR A 527 -3.51 -23.03 -3.05
N PHE A 528 -3.35 -22.55 -1.82
CA PHE A 528 -2.13 -22.75 -1.06
C PHE A 528 -2.25 -24.08 -0.29
N VAL A 529 -1.35 -25.01 -0.57
CA VAL A 529 -1.47 -26.41 -0.13
C VAL A 529 -0.30 -26.77 0.75
N SER A 530 -0.58 -27.24 1.97
CA SER A 530 0.43 -27.76 2.89
C SER A 530 0.64 -29.26 2.66
N VAL A 531 1.91 -29.68 2.66
CA VAL A 531 2.36 -31.05 2.37
C VAL A 531 3.25 -31.54 3.51
N ASP A 532 2.98 -32.74 4.03
CA ASP A 532 3.77 -33.36 5.10
C ASP A 532 5.10 -33.97 4.61
N GLU A 533 5.91 -34.45 5.55
CA GLU A 533 7.21 -35.11 5.28
C GLU A 533 7.08 -36.41 4.48
N ASN A 534 5.87 -36.96 4.35
CA ASN A 534 5.57 -38.15 3.58
C ASN A 534 5.03 -37.83 2.18
N GLY A 535 4.88 -36.53 1.83
CA GLY A 535 4.38 -36.10 0.54
C GLY A 535 2.86 -36.12 0.41
N ASN A 536 2.13 -36.11 1.53
CA ASN A 536 0.66 -36.07 1.56
C ASN A 536 0.16 -34.65 1.81
N VAL A 537 -0.97 -34.31 1.19
CA VAL A 537 -1.69 -33.05 1.45
C VAL A 537 -2.34 -33.10 2.84
N ILE A 538 -2.02 -32.11 3.67
CA ILE A 538 -2.54 -31.98 5.04
C ILE A 538 -3.51 -30.80 5.21
N LYS A 539 -3.33 -29.71 4.43
CA LYS A 539 -4.19 -28.53 4.47
C LYS A 539 -4.30 -27.92 3.07
N LYS A 540 -5.47 -27.38 2.75
CA LYS A 540 -5.77 -26.66 1.51
C LYS A 540 -6.39 -25.33 1.92
N GLU A 541 -5.82 -24.24 1.46
CA GLU A 541 -6.33 -22.88 1.69
C GLU A 541 -6.70 -22.30 0.34
N PHE A 542 -7.97 -21.93 0.17
CA PHE A 542 -8.41 -21.25 -1.04
C PHE A 542 -7.66 -19.93 -1.20
N SER A 543 -7.14 -19.67 -2.40
CA SER A 543 -6.49 -18.40 -2.73
C SER A 543 -7.39 -17.57 -3.64
N VAL A 544 -7.64 -18.06 -4.86
CA VAL A 544 -8.44 -17.33 -5.86
C VAL A 544 -8.98 -18.31 -6.90
N ALA A 545 -10.16 -18.01 -7.42
CA ALA A 545 -10.72 -18.68 -8.58
C ALA A 545 -11.57 -17.72 -9.41
N ASP A 546 -11.69 -18.00 -10.71
CA ASP A 546 -12.53 -17.21 -11.62
C ASP A 546 -14.04 -17.37 -11.32
N ASN A 547 -14.45 -18.51 -10.73
CA ASN A 547 -15.76 -18.72 -10.13
C ASN A 547 -15.73 -19.89 -9.12
N GLY A 548 -16.82 -20.08 -8.36
CA GLY A 548 -16.91 -21.13 -7.32
C GLY A 548 -17.59 -22.44 -7.74
N ARG A 549 -17.88 -22.68 -9.04
CA ARG A 549 -18.82 -23.76 -9.46
C ARG A 549 -18.34 -25.18 -9.18
N ILE A 550 -17.03 -25.43 -9.24
CA ILE A 550 -16.42 -26.77 -9.04
C ILE A 550 -15.35 -26.78 -7.94
N ALA A 551 -15.44 -25.86 -6.99
CA ALA A 551 -14.41 -25.70 -5.96
C ALA A 551 -14.23 -26.98 -5.13
N GLN A 552 -15.33 -27.67 -4.80
CA GLN A 552 -15.29 -28.89 -4.00
C GLN A 552 -14.56 -30.03 -4.76
N GLU A 553 -14.87 -30.24 -6.04
CA GLU A 553 -14.24 -31.26 -6.87
C GLU A 553 -12.74 -30.99 -7.04
N VAL A 554 -12.36 -29.72 -7.20
CA VAL A 554 -10.96 -29.31 -7.24
C VAL A 554 -10.27 -29.62 -5.89
N GLU A 555 -10.89 -29.33 -4.76
CA GLU A 555 -10.35 -29.64 -3.43
C GLU A 555 -10.19 -31.14 -3.15
N GLU A 556 -11.11 -31.96 -3.66
CA GLU A 556 -11.04 -33.42 -3.62
C GLU A 556 -9.88 -33.92 -4.49
N ALA A 557 -9.73 -33.38 -5.70
CA ALA A 557 -8.60 -33.71 -6.58
C ALA A 557 -7.26 -33.28 -5.99
N ILE A 558 -7.18 -32.10 -5.36
CA ILE A 558 -5.97 -31.66 -4.64
C ILE A 558 -5.61 -32.66 -3.53
N GLN A 559 -6.60 -33.17 -2.78
CA GLN A 559 -6.35 -34.16 -1.73
C GLN A 559 -5.69 -35.45 -2.25
N SER A 560 -5.94 -35.81 -3.51
CA SER A 560 -5.38 -36.99 -4.18
C SER A 560 -3.96 -36.77 -4.73
N LEU A 561 -3.46 -35.54 -4.74
CA LEU A 561 -2.10 -35.25 -5.18
C LEU A 561 -1.08 -35.86 -4.22
N LYS A 562 -0.01 -36.38 -4.80
CA LYS A 562 1.17 -36.89 -4.11
C LYS A 562 2.38 -36.07 -4.51
N PHE A 563 3.27 -35.86 -3.56
CA PHE A 563 4.43 -35.00 -3.71
C PHE A 563 5.70 -35.74 -3.33
N VAL A 564 6.79 -35.41 -4.01
CA VAL A 564 8.10 -35.49 -3.38
C VAL A 564 8.13 -34.41 -2.30
N PRO A 565 8.36 -34.77 -1.02
CA PRO A 565 8.32 -33.80 0.08
C PRO A 565 9.45 -32.78 -0.06
N ALA A 566 9.25 -31.62 0.54
CA ALA A 566 10.27 -30.59 0.60
C ALA A 566 11.49 -31.05 1.41
N THR A 567 12.64 -30.43 1.15
CA THR A 567 13.87 -30.70 1.90
C THR A 567 14.47 -29.42 2.46
N LYS A 568 14.99 -29.51 3.69
CA LYS A 568 15.82 -28.50 4.32
C LYS A 568 17.00 -29.18 5.01
N ASP A 569 18.23 -28.74 4.72
CA ASP A 569 19.45 -29.37 5.22
C ASP A 569 19.46 -30.90 4.97
N ASP A 570 19.06 -31.31 3.76
CA ASP A 570 18.89 -32.71 3.30
C ASP A 570 17.89 -33.57 4.11
N LYS A 571 17.09 -32.97 4.99
CA LYS A 571 16.00 -33.65 5.71
C LYS A 571 14.65 -33.30 5.11
N LYS A 572 13.75 -34.29 5.05
CA LYS A 572 12.36 -34.07 4.67
C LYS A 572 11.68 -33.20 5.71
N VAL A 573 10.95 -32.19 5.26
CA VAL A 573 10.22 -31.25 6.12
C VAL A 573 8.81 -31.04 5.58
N GLN A 574 7.88 -30.73 6.49
CA GLN A 574 6.59 -30.18 6.09
C GLN A 574 6.81 -28.83 5.41
N SER A 575 6.11 -28.60 4.30
CA SER A 575 6.20 -27.35 3.54
C SER A 575 4.89 -27.11 2.77
N TYR A 576 4.92 -26.23 1.79
CA TYR A 576 3.74 -25.76 1.07
C TYR A 576 4.06 -25.52 -0.40
N THR A 577 3.02 -25.55 -1.23
CA THR A 577 3.07 -25.28 -2.67
C THR A 577 1.77 -24.59 -3.08
N PHE A 578 1.82 -23.71 -4.08
CA PHE A 578 0.60 -23.34 -4.77
C PHE A 578 0.23 -24.45 -5.73
N VAL A 579 -1.05 -24.78 -5.78
CA VAL A 579 -1.61 -25.70 -6.76
C VAL A 579 -2.65 -24.92 -7.55
N LYS A 580 -2.40 -24.77 -8.85
CA LYS A 580 -3.29 -24.08 -9.79
C LYS A 580 -3.87 -25.08 -10.77
N PHE A 581 -5.17 -25.32 -10.68
CA PHE A 581 -5.91 -25.98 -11.74
C PHE A 581 -6.28 -24.93 -12.78
N LYS A 582 -5.90 -25.17 -14.04
CA LYS A 582 -6.30 -24.39 -15.19
C LYS A 582 -7.24 -25.23 -16.05
N PHE A 583 -8.31 -24.61 -16.49
CA PHE A 583 -9.31 -25.20 -17.37
C PHE A 583 -9.37 -24.35 -18.62
N ARG A 584 -9.32 -24.99 -19.78
CA ARG A 584 -9.54 -24.33 -21.07
C ARG A 584 -10.41 -25.20 -21.96
N LEU A 585 -11.10 -24.58 -22.90
CA LEU A 585 -11.80 -25.31 -23.95
C LEU A 585 -10.80 -25.73 -25.05
N ASP A 586 -10.99 -26.92 -25.58
CA ASP A 586 -10.24 -27.46 -26.72
C ASP A 586 -11.17 -28.31 -27.60
N GLU A 587 -10.70 -28.73 -28.78
CA GLU A 587 -11.46 -29.51 -29.76
C GLU A 587 -10.73 -30.80 -30.13
N LYS A 588 -11.48 -31.90 -30.25
CA LYS A 588 -10.94 -33.24 -30.47
C LYS A 588 -10.55 -33.52 -31.91
#